data_AF-A0A536EYP1-F1
#
_entry.id   AF-A0A536EYP1-F1
#
_cell.length_a   1.000
_cell.length_b   1.000
_cell.length_c   1.000
_cell.angle_alpha   90.00
_cell.angle_beta   90.00
_cell.angle_gamma   90.00
#
_symmetry.space_group_name_H-M   'P 1'
#
loop_
_entity.id
_entity.type
_entity.pdbx_description
1 polymer ?
#
loop_
_entity_poly.entity_id
_entity_poly.type
_entity_poly.pdbx_seq_one_letter_code
_entity_poly.pdbx_strand_id
1 'polypeptide(L)'
;MAASSGISVGPDGVARCSWGDSDDYRRYHDTEWGRPVVDDRRLFEKLVLEGFMSGLSWLTILRKREHFRAAFRDFDPAVVARFGARDAARLMADAGIVRNRAKIDATINNARRHAELVKEFGSLAAYVWGYEPKPRKALLAHAALIERGVPDEAVAMSKDLRRRGWAFVGPTTVHSFMQAMGLVNDHVRGCAAGLEVERLRRNFSPFVRLTAKIEAREAGDERGLVSSAVFKTVCGALLRRPGWVRFPSIPASFPADDSQDDSHSSGRPRTATDASGRARLFAT
;
A
#
# COMPACT_ATOMS: atom_id res chain seq x y z
N MET A 1 15.15 9.35 -26.66
CA MET A 1 15.50 10.09 -25.44
C MET A 1 16.10 9.11 -24.46
N ALA A 2 17.28 9.38 -23.88
CA ALA A 2 17.82 8.51 -22.83
C ALA A 2 16.81 8.48 -21.66
N ALA A 3 16.44 7.29 -21.19
CA ALA A 3 15.58 7.18 -20.02
C ALA A 3 16.25 7.88 -18.85
N SER A 4 15.54 8.81 -18.19
CA SER A 4 16.05 9.46 -16.98
C SER A 4 16.49 8.38 -15.99
N SER A 5 17.68 8.54 -15.43
CA SER A 5 18.27 7.62 -14.44
C SER A 5 17.34 7.35 -13.25
N GLY A 6 16.35 8.23 -13.03
CA GLY A 6 15.45 8.19 -11.87
C GLY A 6 16.13 8.64 -10.59
N ILE A 7 17.33 9.23 -10.70
CA ILE A 7 18.13 9.75 -9.59
C ILE A 7 18.28 11.26 -9.72
N SER A 8 18.14 11.97 -8.60
CA SER A 8 18.50 13.38 -8.45
C SER A 8 19.54 13.52 -7.34
N VAL A 9 20.48 14.46 -7.47
CA VAL A 9 21.47 14.77 -6.43
C VAL A 9 21.13 16.13 -5.85
N GLY A 10 20.75 16.14 -4.57
CA GLY A 10 20.36 17.36 -3.88
C GLY A 10 21.56 18.30 -3.60
N PRO A 11 21.30 19.53 -3.13
CA PRO A 11 22.35 20.47 -2.73
C PRO A 11 23.28 19.97 -1.61
N ASP A 12 22.84 18.94 -0.88
CA ASP A 12 23.59 18.24 0.15
C ASP A 12 24.50 17.12 -0.40
N GLY A 13 24.57 16.96 -1.72
CA GLY A 13 25.37 15.92 -2.39
C GLY A 13 24.78 14.51 -2.28
N VAL A 14 23.58 14.35 -1.72
CA VAL A 14 22.96 13.03 -1.53
C VAL A 14 22.14 12.65 -2.76
N ALA A 15 22.44 11.48 -3.32
CA ALA A 15 21.69 10.88 -4.42
C ALA A 15 20.39 10.23 -3.93
N ARG A 16 19.25 10.69 -4.47
CA ARG A 16 17.89 10.25 -4.12
C ARG A 16 17.14 9.77 -5.34
N CYS A 17 16.05 9.03 -5.14
CA CYS A 17 15.06 8.88 -6.21
C CYS A 17 14.60 10.28 -6.64
N SER A 18 14.37 10.49 -7.94
CA SER A 18 14.07 11.83 -8.49
C SER A 18 12.86 12.52 -7.83
N TRP A 19 11.86 11.74 -7.40
CA TRP A 19 10.68 12.26 -6.68
C TRP A 19 10.97 12.64 -5.22
N GLY A 20 12.06 12.14 -4.63
CA GLY A 20 12.44 12.37 -3.24
C GLY A 20 13.24 13.65 -3.02
N ASP A 21 13.72 14.29 -4.09
CA ASP A 21 14.61 15.46 -4.00
C ASP A 21 13.85 16.79 -4.07
N SER A 22 12.84 16.93 -3.22
CA SER A 22 12.15 18.19 -2.95
C SER A 22 12.01 18.38 -1.45
N ASP A 23 11.92 19.63 -0.99
CA ASP A 23 11.96 19.94 0.45
C ASP A 23 10.87 19.22 1.25
N ASP A 24 9.65 19.09 0.71
CA ASP A 24 8.57 18.35 1.36
C ASP A 24 8.80 16.83 1.41
N TYR A 25 9.42 16.24 0.37
CA TYR A 25 9.59 14.79 0.28
C TYR A 25 10.89 14.29 0.89
N ARG A 26 11.92 15.13 0.98
CA ARG A 26 13.29 14.72 1.36
C ARG A 26 13.30 13.92 2.64
N ARG A 27 12.67 14.43 3.71
CA ARG A 27 12.58 13.73 5.00
C ARG A 27 11.81 12.41 4.88
N TYR A 28 10.68 12.40 4.18
CA TYR A 28 9.85 11.20 4.02
C TYR A 28 10.60 10.10 3.24
N HIS A 29 11.23 10.46 2.12
CA HIS A 29 12.06 9.56 1.32
C HIS A 29 13.25 9.03 2.14
N ASP A 30 13.99 9.93 2.79
CA ASP A 30 15.26 9.61 3.44
C ASP A 30 15.10 8.87 4.75
N THR A 31 13.98 9.01 5.45
CA THR A 31 13.82 8.47 6.83
C THR A 31 12.62 7.57 7.04
N GLU A 32 11.66 7.51 6.10
CA GLU A 32 10.43 6.74 6.27
C GLU A 32 10.23 5.71 5.15
N TRP A 33 10.26 6.12 3.88
CA TRP A 33 9.88 5.28 2.76
C TRP A 33 10.85 4.13 2.50
N GLY A 34 10.30 2.93 2.30
CA GLY A 34 11.06 1.71 2.03
C GLY A 34 11.59 1.00 3.27
N ARG A 35 11.51 1.60 4.47
CA ARG A 35 12.05 1.00 5.68
C ARG A 35 11.10 -0.07 6.23
N PRO A 36 11.60 -1.24 6.65
CA PRO A 36 10.75 -2.28 7.24
C PRO A 36 10.00 -1.78 8.48
N VAL A 37 8.68 -1.97 8.51
CA VAL A 37 7.81 -1.61 9.65
C VAL A 37 7.01 -2.83 10.11
N VAL A 38 6.97 -3.06 11.43
CA VAL A 38 6.16 -4.13 12.07
C VAL A 38 5.18 -3.61 13.11
N ASP A 39 5.11 -2.29 13.30
CA ASP A 39 4.13 -1.69 14.19
C ASP A 39 2.75 -1.65 13.51
N ASP A 40 1.80 -2.43 14.04
CA ASP A 40 0.46 -2.60 13.47
C ASP A 40 -0.27 -1.27 13.27
N ARG A 41 -0.09 -0.32 14.19
CA ARG A 41 -0.70 0.99 14.12
C ARG A 41 -0.15 1.80 12.95
N ARG A 42 1.17 1.87 12.79
CA ARG A 42 1.84 2.49 11.63
C ARG A 42 1.43 1.83 10.32
N LEU A 43 1.35 0.50 10.28
CA LEU A 43 0.91 -0.25 9.10
C LEU A 43 -0.55 0.11 8.75
N PHE A 44 -1.44 0.14 9.74
CA PHE A 44 -2.83 0.53 9.56
C PHE A 44 -2.98 1.98 9.10
N GLU A 45 -2.30 2.93 9.77
CA GLU A 45 -2.21 4.34 9.36
C GLU A 45 -1.82 4.42 7.89
N LYS A 46 -0.72 3.75 7.51
CA LYS A 46 -0.21 3.86 6.15
C LYS A 46 -1.19 3.31 5.12
N LEU A 47 -1.74 2.12 5.35
CA LEU A 47 -2.69 1.50 4.42
C LEU A 47 -3.92 2.40 4.20
N VAL A 48 -4.43 3.02 5.26
CA VAL A 48 -5.53 3.99 5.17
C VAL A 48 -5.13 5.23 4.37
N LEU A 49 -3.95 5.82 4.65
CA LEU A 49 -3.47 7.02 3.95
C LEU A 49 -3.23 6.75 2.46
N GLU A 50 -2.76 5.56 2.09
CA GLU A 50 -2.66 5.12 0.68
C GLU A 50 -4.05 5.06 0.03
N GLY A 51 -5.08 4.58 0.75
CA GLY A 51 -6.47 4.62 0.29
C GLY A 51 -7.00 6.04 0.10
N PHE A 52 -6.59 6.99 0.96
CA PHE A 52 -6.95 8.40 0.80
C PHE A 52 -6.27 9.06 -0.41
N MET A 53 -5.14 8.54 -0.88
CA MET A 53 -4.39 9.09 -2.01
C MET A 53 -5.13 8.96 -3.36
N SER A 54 -6.10 8.05 -3.52
CA SER A 54 -6.76 7.87 -4.83
C SER A 54 -7.36 9.18 -5.36
N GLY A 55 -6.90 9.63 -6.54
CA GLY A 55 -7.28 10.90 -7.16
C GLY A 55 -6.53 12.14 -6.66
N LEU A 56 -5.46 12.00 -5.87
CA LEU A 56 -4.65 13.10 -5.32
C LEU A 56 -3.15 12.80 -5.42
N SER A 57 -2.31 13.82 -5.23
CA SER A 57 -0.88 13.62 -5.06
C SER A 57 -0.55 13.11 -3.65
N TRP A 58 0.46 12.24 -3.50
CA TRP A 58 0.94 11.82 -2.19
C TRP A 58 1.34 13.01 -1.31
N LEU A 59 1.90 14.07 -1.90
CA LEU A 59 2.25 15.33 -1.23
C LEU A 59 1.07 15.93 -0.46
N THR A 60 -0.13 15.85 -1.04
CA THR A 60 -1.35 16.36 -0.42
C THR A 60 -1.66 15.60 0.87
N ILE A 61 -1.50 14.27 0.84
CA ILE A 61 -1.70 13.42 2.03
C ILE A 61 -0.59 13.64 3.04
N LEU A 62 0.67 13.73 2.60
CA LEU A 62 1.84 13.93 3.45
C LEU A 62 1.73 15.24 4.26
N ARG A 63 1.36 16.35 3.61
CA ARG A 63 1.14 17.66 4.27
C ARG A 63 -0.04 17.65 5.24
N LYS A 64 -1.02 16.77 5.05
CA LYS A 64 -2.20 16.63 5.92
C LYS A 64 -2.04 15.54 6.99
N ARG A 65 -0.92 14.83 7.02
CA ARG A 65 -0.75 13.61 7.84
C ARG A 65 -0.99 13.84 9.32
N GLU A 66 -0.49 14.94 9.89
CA GLU A 66 -0.70 15.23 11.32
C GLU A 66 -2.16 15.58 11.62
N HIS A 67 -2.88 16.23 10.69
CA HIS A 67 -4.33 16.44 10.82
C HIS A 67 -5.09 15.12 10.75
N PHE A 68 -4.69 14.21 9.84
CA PHE A 68 -5.27 12.87 9.76
C PHE A 68 -5.08 12.11 11.07
N ARG A 69 -3.88 12.14 11.66
CA ARG A 69 -3.62 11.53 12.97
C ARG A 69 -4.54 12.12 14.04
N ALA A 70 -4.60 13.44 14.18
CA ALA A 70 -5.49 14.06 15.17
C ALA A 70 -6.97 13.67 14.96
N ALA A 71 -7.43 13.71 13.70
CA ALA A 71 -8.81 13.42 13.30
C ALA A 71 -9.22 11.95 13.59
N PHE A 72 -8.32 11.00 13.30
CA PHE A 72 -8.51 9.56 13.46
C PHE A 72 -7.90 9.00 14.74
N ARG A 73 -7.65 9.84 15.76
CA ARG A 73 -7.10 9.41 17.07
C ARG A 73 -5.82 8.59 16.92
N ASP A 74 -4.89 9.18 16.19
CA ASP A 74 -3.58 8.65 15.83
C ASP A 74 -3.69 7.28 15.15
N PHE A 75 -4.81 6.97 14.48
CA PHE A 75 -5.06 5.70 13.81
C PHE A 75 -4.99 4.47 14.73
N ASP A 76 -5.38 4.59 16.00
CA ASP A 76 -5.61 3.39 16.83
C ASP A 76 -6.81 2.60 16.25
N PRO A 77 -6.61 1.37 15.72
CA PRO A 77 -7.69 0.63 15.09
C PRO A 77 -8.86 0.34 16.04
N ALA A 78 -8.59 0.09 17.32
CA ALA A 78 -9.63 -0.21 18.30
C ALA A 78 -10.48 1.03 18.62
N VAL A 79 -9.88 2.21 18.62
CA VAL A 79 -10.60 3.49 18.80
C VAL A 79 -11.40 3.82 17.54
N VAL A 80 -10.78 3.77 16.37
CA VAL A 80 -11.42 4.13 15.09
C VAL A 80 -12.58 3.17 14.77
N ALA A 81 -12.49 1.89 15.13
CA ALA A 81 -13.57 0.91 14.92
C ALA A 81 -14.88 1.30 15.63
N ARG A 82 -14.79 2.07 16.72
CA ARG A 82 -15.93 2.55 17.51
C ARG A 82 -16.57 3.83 16.97
N PHE A 83 -15.96 4.47 15.97
CA PHE A 83 -16.53 5.68 15.38
C PHE A 83 -17.92 5.40 14.81
N GLY A 84 -18.85 6.31 15.11
CA GLY A 84 -20.23 6.26 14.65
C GLY A 84 -20.57 7.38 13.68
N ALA A 85 -21.87 7.56 13.41
CA ALA A 85 -22.36 8.60 12.50
C ALA A 85 -21.93 10.02 12.92
N ARG A 86 -21.86 10.29 14.23
CA ARG A 86 -21.39 11.58 14.77
C ARG A 86 -19.92 11.84 14.45
N ASP A 87 -19.07 10.82 14.55
CA ASP A 87 -17.66 10.94 14.17
C ASP A 87 -17.48 11.14 12.68
N ALA A 88 -18.23 10.40 11.85
CA ALA A 88 -18.20 10.59 10.41
C ALA A 88 -18.62 12.02 10.02
N ALA A 89 -19.67 12.57 10.66
CA ALA A 89 -20.10 13.95 10.45
C ALA A 89 -19.03 14.96 10.88
N ARG A 90 -18.39 14.75 12.05
CA ARG A 90 -17.27 15.57 12.53
C ARG A 90 -16.10 15.56 11.55
N LEU A 91 -15.72 14.38 11.04
CA LEU A 91 -14.63 14.23 10.07
C LEU A 91 -14.95 14.89 8.74
N MET A 92 -16.21 14.83 8.28
CA MET A 92 -16.66 15.54 7.09
C MET A 92 -16.63 17.07 7.23
N ALA A 93 -16.67 17.60 8.45
CA ALA A 93 -16.54 19.03 8.72
C ALA A 93 -15.08 19.50 8.84
N ASP A 94 -14.12 18.59 8.96
CA ASP A 94 -12.70 18.91 9.19
C ASP A 94 -11.96 19.23 7.87
N ALA A 95 -11.63 20.51 7.66
CA ALA A 95 -10.86 20.96 6.49
C ALA A 95 -9.36 20.57 6.53
N GLY A 96 -8.87 20.12 7.69
CA GLY A 96 -7.52 19.62 7.89
C GLY A 96 -7.24 18.35 7.09
N ILE A 97 -8.26 17.51 6.86
CA ILE A 97 -8.17 16.24 6.13
C ILE A 97 -8.80 16.31 4.73
N VAL A 98 -8.79 15.18 4.01
CA VAL A 98 -9.55 15.02 2.76
C VAL A 98 -10.98 14.62 3.10
N ARG A 99 -11.93 15.54 2.89
CA ARG A 99 -13.36 15.37 3.22
C ARG A 99 -14.08 14.50 2.18
N ASN A 100 -13.87 13.19 2.27
CA ASN A 100 -14.52 12.22 1.41
C ASN A 100 -15.26 11.17 2.25
N ARG A 101 -16.59 11.13 2.13
CA ARG A 101 -17.43 10.27 2.97
C ARG A 101 -17.13 8.78 2.79
N ALA A 102 -16.98 8.33 1.54
CA ALA A 102 -16.69 6.94 1.25
C ALA A 102 -15.34 6.48 1.85
N LYS A 103 -14.31 7.33 1.80
CA LYS A 103 -12.98 7.04 2.38
C LYS A 103 -13.00 7.05 3.91
N ILE A 104 -13.77 7.95 4.53
CA ILE A 104 -13.98 7.99 5.98
C ILE A 104 -14.71 6.71 6.44
N ASP A 105 -15.82 6.35 5.80
CA ASP A 105 -16.59 5.16 6.14
C ASP A 105 -15.75 3.89 5.92
N ALA A 106 -14.96 3.84 4.85
CA ALA A 106 -14.01 2.77 4.60
C ALA A 106 -12.95 2.66 5.69
N THR A 107 -12.42 3.77 6.19
CA THR A 107 -11.43 3.78 7.30
C THR A 107 -12.02 3.17 8.57
N ILE A 108 -13.25 3.56 8.92
CA ILE A 108 -13.99 3.02 10.06
C ILE A 108 -14.25 1.52 9.88
N ASN A 109 -14.67 1.11 8.69
CA ASN A 109 -14.85 -0.31 8.36
C ASN A 109 -13.54 -1.11 8.45
N ASN A 110 -12.45 -0.60 7.87
CA ASN A 110 -11.14 -1.23 7.88
C ASN A 110 -10.63 -1.41 9.31
N ALA A 111 -10.87 -0.43 10.20
CA ALA A 111 -10.56 -0.55 11.62
C ALA A 111 -11.35 -1.68 12.31
N ARG A 112 -12.60 -1.93 11.92
CA ARG A 112 -13.39 -3.07 12.40
C ARG A 112 -12.85 -4.40 11.88
N ARG A 113 -12.49 -4.46 10.60
CA ARG A 113 -11.87 -5.65 9.96
C ARG A 113 -10.48 -5.97 10.51
N HIS A 114 -9.74 -4.95 10.97
CA HIS A 114 -8.45 -5.13 11.62
C HIS A 114 -8.53 -6.08 12.82
N ALA A 115 -9.54 -5.95 13.68
CA ALA A 115 -9.70 -6.82 14.84
C ALA A 115 -9.93 -8.29 14.45
N GLU A 116 -10.64 -8.55 13.35
CA GLU A 116 -10.85 -9.90 12.81
C GLU A 116 -9.56 -10.48 12.23
N LEU A 117 -8.80 -9.67 11.48
CA LEU A 117 -7.51 -10.05 10.92
C LEU A 117 -6.49 -10.38 12.03
N VAL A 118 -6.42 -9.57 13.08
CA VAL A 118 -5.54 -9.83 14.24
C VAL A 118 -5.91 -11.14 14.95
N LYS A 119 -7.19 -11.51 15.04
CA LYS A 119 -7.59 -12.80 15.62
C LYS A 119 -7.08 -14.00 14.82
N GLU A 120 -6.98 -13.87 13.49
CA GLU A 120 -6.54 -14.96 12.61
C GLU A 120 -5.02 -15.02 12.45
N PHE A 121 -4.36 -13.88 12.28
CA PHE A 121 -2.91 -13.81 11.98
C PHE A 121 -2.04 -13.39 13.16
N GLY A 122 -2.65 -13.01 14.29
CA GLY A 122 -1.95 -12.50 15.47
C GLY A 122 -1.59 -11.01 15.40
N SER A 123 -1.32 -10.47 14.20
CA SER A 123 -1.08 -9.04 13.97
C SER A 123 -1.26 -8.66 12.50
N LEU A 124 -1.48 -7.37 12.20
CA LEU A 124 -1.45 -6.86 10.83
C LEU A 124 -0.05 -7.04 10.22
N ALA A 125 1.01 -6.84 11.00
CA ALA A 125 2.38 -7.09 10.57
C ALA A 125 2.58 -8.55 10.10
N ALA A 126 2.15 -9.54 10.88
CA ALA A 126 2.28 -10.94 10.52
C ALA A 126 1.53 -11.27 9.22
N TYR A 127 0.36 -10.66 9.01
CA TYR A 127 -0.39 -10.78 7.77
C TYR A 127 0.35 -10.17 6.58
N VAL A 128 0.70 -8.87 6.63
CA VAL A 128 1.24 -8.17 5.45
C VAL A 128 2.62 -8.70 5.06
N TRP A 129 3.48 -9.03 6.03
CA TRP A 129 4.80 -9.61 5.77
C TRP A 129 4.72 -11.04 5.22
N GLY A 130 3.57 -11.73 5.35
CA GLY A 130 3.31 -12.99 4.65
C GLY A 130 3.20 -12.85 3.12
N TYR A 131 3.02 -11.62 2.62
CA TYR A 131 3.01 -11.30 1.18
C TYR A 131 4.31 -10.64 0.72
N GLU A 132 5.39 -10.72 1.50
CA GLU A 132 6.69 -10.21 1.06
C GLU A 132 7.17 -10.94 -0.21
N PRO A 133 7.43 -10.23 -1.33
CA PRO A 133 8.00 -10.85 -2.52
C PRO A 133 9.41 -11.35 -2.25
N LYS A 134 9.86 -12.32 -3.06
CA LYS A 134 11.24 -12.82 -2.97
C LYS A 134 12.26 -11.65 -3.05
N PRO A 135 13.20 -11.55 -2.10
CA PRO A 135 14.17 -10.46 -2.10
C PRO A 135 14.98 -10.38 -3.40
N ARG A 136 15.16 -9.16 -3.90
CA ARG A 136 16.05 -8.90 -5.05
C ARG A 136 17.51 -8.85 -4.59
N LYS A 137 18.42 -9.29 -5.47
CA LYS A 137 19.88 -9.23 -5.20
C LYS A 137 20.44 -7.81 -5.23
N ALA A 138 19.76 -6.88 -5.90
CA ALA A 138 20.19 -5.49 -6.04
C ALA A 138 19.01 -4.56 -6.37
N LEU A 139 19.22 -3.27 -6.12
CA LEU A 139 18.38 -2.20 -6.67
C LEU A 139 18.34 -2.22 -8.20
N LEU A 140 17.15 -1.94 -8.73
CA LEU A 140 16.87 -1.91 -10.16
C LEU A 140 17.04 -0.50 -10.73
N ALA A 141 17.39 -0.42 -12.00
CA ALA A 141 17.31 0.85 -12.73
C ALA A 141 15.85 1.30 -12.83
N HIS A 142 15.63 2.62 -12.97
CA HIS A 142 14.29 3.20 -13.01
C HIS A 142 13.38 2.58 -14.09
N ALA A 143 13.91 2.37 -15.30
CA ALA A 143 13.17 1.71 -16.39
C ALA A 143 12.70 0.29 -16.03
N ALA A 144 13.55 -0.50 -15.36
CA ALA A 144 13.21 -1.85 -14.93
C ALA A 144 12.17 -1.88 -13.79
N LEU A 145 12.09 -0.84 -12.96
CA LEU A 145 11.01 -0.71 -11.96
C LEU A 145 9.68 -0.41 -12.63
N ILE A 146 9.66 0.48 -13.62
CA ILE A 146 8.45 0.80 -14.39
C ILE A 146 7.93 -0.44 -15.13
N GLU A 147 8.82 -1.16 -15.82
CA GLU A 147 8.47 -2.37 -16.59
C GLU A 147 7.86 -3.46 -15.70
N ARG A 148 8.32 -3.59 -14.45
CA ARG A 148 7.78 -4.59 -13.51
C ARG A 148 6.35 -4.30 -13.07
N GLY A 149 5.94 -3.04 -13.02
CA GLY A 149 4.60 -2.65 -12.57
C GLY A 149 4.24 -3.19 -11.17
N VAL A 150 2.95 -3.48 -10.99
CA VAL A 150 2.39 -4.01 -9.74
C VAL A 150 2.72 -5.51 -9.61
N PRO A 151 3.38 -5.95 -8.51
CA PRO A 151 3.74 -7.35 -8.33
C PRO A 151 2.54 -8.24 -7.98
N ASP A 152 2.63 -9.53 -8.30
CA ASP A 152 1.58 -10.52 -8.04
C ASP A 152 1.20 -10.61 -6.56
N GLU A 153 2.17 -10.42 -5.65
CA GLU A 153 1.92 -10.41 -4.21
C GLU A 153 1.04 -9.24 -3.77
N ALA A 154 1.16 -8.07 -4.40
CA ALA A 154 0.28 -6.93 -4.15
C ALA A 154 -1.14 -7.21 -4.65
N VAL A 155 -1.26 -7.84 -5.82
CA VAL A 155 -2.56 -8.29 -6.37
C VAL A 155 -3.22 -9.31 -5.43
N ALA A 156 -2.44 -10.28 -4.94
CA ALA A 156 -2.90 -11.31 -4.02
C ALA A 156 -3.36 -10.72 -2.68
N MET A 157 -2.57 -9.82 -2.08
CA MET A 157 -2.93 -9.14 -0.83
C MET A 157 -4.19 -8.26 -1.02
N SER A 158 -4.26 -7.48 -2.10
CA SER A 158 -5.46 -6.69 -2.45
C SER A 158 -6.70 -7.57 -2.53
N LYS A 159 -6.63 -8.68 -3.28
CA LYS A 159 -7.76 -9.60 -3.44
C LYS A 159 -8.21 -10.20 -2.11
N ASP A 160 -7.25 -10.54 -1.25
CA ASP A 160 -7.53 -11.14 0.05
C ASP A 160 -8.12 -10.13 1.03
N LEU A 161 -7.54 -8.93 1.15
CA LEU A 161 -8.10 -7.82 1.94
C LEU A 161 -9.53 -7.50 1.51
N ARG A 162 -9.81 -7.40 0.19
CA ARG A 162 -11.18 -7.17 -0.32
C ARG A 162 -12.13 -8.31 0.04
N ARG A 163 -11.69 -9.57 -0.04
CA ARG A 163 -12.49 -10.73 0.40
C ARG A 163 -12.83 -10.66 1.90
N ARG A 164 -11.91 -10.11 2.69
CA ARG A 164 -12.07 -9.84 4.12
C ARG A 164 -12.88 -8.56 4.41
N GLY A 165 -13.47 -7.95 3.38
CA GLY A 165 -14.32 -6.77 3.54
C GLY A 165 -13.57 -5.47 3.77
N TRP A 166 -12.25 -5.39 3.52
CA TRP A 166 -11.54 -4.12 3.50
C TRP A 166 -11.89 -3.33 2.23
N ALA A 167 -11.90 -2.00 2.35
CA ALA A 167 -12.23 -1.06 1.28
C ALA A 167 -11.05 -0.12 0.98
N PHE A 168 -11.00 0.42 -0.25
CA PHE A 168 -9.91 1.27 -0.75
C PHE A 168 -8.52 0.62 -0.67
N VAL A 169 -8.45 -0.67 -0.99
CA VAL A 169 -7.25 -1.51 -0.95
C VAL A 169 -7.00 -2.18 -2.31
N GLY A 170 -7.07 -1.41 -3.40
CA GLY A 170 -6.80 -1.92 -4.75
C GLY A 170 -5.32 -2.29 -4.97
N PRO A 171 -4.97 -3.06 -6.02
CA PRO A 171 -3.61 -3.55 -6.21
C PRO A 171 -2.54 -2.45 -6.26
N THR A 172 -2.81 -1.33 -6.92
CA THR A 172 -1.90 -0.17 -6.96
C THR A 172 -1.72 0.45 -5.58
N THR A 173 -2.81 0.63 -4.81
CA THR A 173 -2.77 1.14 -3.43
C THR A 173 -1.95 0.22 -2.53
N VAL A 174 -2.15 -1.09 -2.66
CA VAL A 174 -1.42 -2.10 -1.89
C VAL A 174 0.05 -2.13 -2.29
N HIS A 175 0.39 -1.99 -3.57
CA HIS A 175 1.79 -1.89 -4.00
C HIS A 175 2.47 -0.64 -3.43
N SER A 176 1.83 0.53 -3.47
CA SER A 176 2.35 1.75 -2.83
C SER A 176 2.55 1.56 -1.32
N PHE A 177 1.62 0.87 -0.65
CA PHE A 177 1.77 0.49 0.75
C PHE A 177 2.98 -0.43 0.98
N MET A 178 3.16 -1.47 0.16
CA MET A 178 4.28 -2.41 0.24
C MET A 178 5.62 -1.70 0.05
N GLN A 179 5.68 -0.75 -0.89
CA GLN A 179 6.86 0.09 -1.10
C GLN A 179 7.14 0.96 0.11
N ALA A 180 6.13 1.63 0.63
CA ALA A 180 6.34 2.59 1.71
C ALA A 180 6.70 1.92 3.04
N MET A 181 6.13 0.75 3.35
CA MET A 181 6.38 0.00 4.59
C MET A 181 7.54 -1.00 4.46
N GLY A 182 8.23 -0.97 3.34
CA GLY A 182 9.48 -1.69 3.14
C GLY A 182 9.34 -3.19 2.93
N LEU A 183 8.16 -3.68 2.52
CA LEU A 183 7.99 -5.07 2.06
C LEU A 183 8.77 -5.28 0.75
N VAL A 184 8.81 -4.24 -0.09
CA VAL A 184 9.69 -4.15 -1.27
C VAL A 184 10.59 -2.92 -1.13
N ASN A 185 11.83 -3.04 -1.63
CA ASN A 185 12.75 -1.92 -1.72
C ASN A 185 12.83 -1.43 -3.17
N ASP A 186 11.88 -0.59 -3.56
CA ASP A 186 11.78 -0.02 -4.91
C ASP A 186 12.50 1.34 -5.04
N HIS A 187 13.46 1.62 -4.15
CA HIS A 187 14.43 2.69 -4.42
C HIS A 187 15.19 2.38 -5.71
N VAL A 188 15.43 3.42 -6.50
CA VAL A 188 16.16 3.31 -7.76
C VAL A 188 17.65 3.05 -7.48
N ARG A 189 18.29 2.24 -8.33
CA ARG A 189 19.75 2.02 -8.28
C ARG A 189 20.51 3.34 -8.25
N GLY A 190 21.36 3.50 -7.25
CA GLY A 190 22.11 4.74 -7.00
C GLY A 190 21.50 5.63 -5.91
N CYS A 191 20.32 5.30 -5.39
CA CYS A 191 19.72 6.01 -4.25
C CYS A 191 20.40 5.63 -2.92
N ALA A 192 20.87 6.63 -2.17
CA ALA A 192 21.50 6.45 -0.86
C ALA A 192 20.56 5.81 0.17
N ALA A 193 19.31 6.27 0.24
CA ALA A 193 18.29 5.68 1.09
C ALA A 193 17.97 4.22 0.70
N GLY A 194 18.05 3.89 -0.59
CA GLY A 194 17.88 2.53 -1.10
C GLY A 194 18.92 1.56 -0.56
N LEU A 195 20.19 1.96 -0.55
CA LEU A 195 21.28 1.15 0.01
C LEU A 195 21.11 0.93 1.51
N GLU A 196 20.69 1.97 2.24
CA GLU A 196 20.41 1.84 3.67
C GLU A 196 19.22 0.90 3.93
N VAL A 197 18.16 0.99 3.14
CA VAL A 197 17.03 0.06 3.22
C VAL A 197 17.45 -1.39 2.92
N GLU A 198 18.32 -1.64 1.93
CA GLU A 198 18.86 -2.97 1.69
C GLU A 198 19.59 -3.51 2.93
N ARG A 199 20.39 -2.67 3.59
CA ARG A 199 21.10 -3.02 4.84
C ARG A 199 20.13 -3.35 5.98
N LEU A 200 19.11 -2.52 6.19
CA LEU A 200 18.08 -2.74 7.20
C LEU A 200 17.33 -4.06 6.95
N ARG A 201 16.96 -4.34 5.69
CA ARG A 201 16.25 -5.56 5.30
C ARG A 201 17.07 -6.84 5.51
N ARG A 202 18.39 -6.83 5.30
CA ARG A 202 19.25 -8.00 5.58
C ARG A 202 19.25 -8.41 7.05
N ASN A 203 19.07 -7.45 7.96
CA ASN A 203 19.04 -7.69 9.40
C ASN A 203 17.61 -7.75 9.96
N PHE A 204 16.61 -7.65 9.08
CA PHE A 204 15.22 -7.65 9.46
C PHE A 204 14.65 -9.06 9.33
N SER A 205 14.09 -9.56 10.43
CA SER A 205 13.21 -10.73 10.38
C SER A 205 11.89 -10.34 11.04
N PRO A 206 10.77 -10.37 10.29
CA PRO A 206 9.47 -9.98 10.84
C PRO A 206 8.99 -10.94 11.94
N PHE A 207 9.65 -12.10 12.12
CA PHE A 207 9.19 -13.20 12.98
C PHE A 207 10.11 -13.52 14.17
N VAL A 208 11.05 -12.64 14.57
CA VAL A 208 11.96 -12.86 15.73
C VAL A 208 11.24 -12.95 17.09
N ARG A 209 9.91 -12.77 17.14
CA ARG A 209 9.09 -13.03 18.35
C ARG A 209 8.18 -14.25 18.27
N LEU A 210 8.17 -14.99 17.16
CA LEU A 210 7.51 -16.30 17.12
C LEU A 210 8.45 -17.40 17.61
N THR A 211 9.76 -17.30 17.32
CA THR A 211 10.76 -18.28 17.81
C THR A 211 10.87 -18.28 19.33
N ALA A 212 10.90 -17.13 20.00
CA ALA A 212 10.96 -17.11 21.48
C ALA A 212 9.72 -17.73 22.16
N LYS A 213 8.54 -17.68 21.52
CA LYS A 213 7.33 -18.38 22.02
C LYS A 213 7.29 -19.86 21.60
N ILE A 214 7.94 -20.24 20.51
CA ILE A 214 8.07 -21.63 20.06
C ILE A 214 9.14 -22.34 20.90
N GLU A 215 10.30 -21.73 21.13
CA GLU A 215 11.36 -22.22 22.01
C GLU A 215 10.87 -22.30 23.47
N ALA A 216 10.08 -21.33 23.95
CA ALA A 216 9.44 -21.42 25.27
C ALA A 216 8.30 -22.46 25.35
N ARG A 217 7.70 -22.84 24.22
CA ARG A 217 6.70 -23.93 24.13
C ARG A 217 7.37 -25.31 24.01
N GLU A 218 8.54 -25.38 23.38
CA GLU A 218 9.38 -26.57 23.29
C GLU A 218 10.16 -26.84 24.60
N ALA A 219 10.28 -25.83 25.48
CA ALA A 219 10.91 -25.94 26.79
C ALA A 219 10.04 -26.56 27.92
N GLY A 220 8.88 -27.16 27.61
CA GLY A 220 8.23 -28.16 28.47
C GLY A 220 7.15 -27.67 29.45
N ASP A 221 5.93 -27.45 28.96
CA ASP A 221 4.71 -27.53 29.78
C ASP A 221 3.64 -28.35 29.05
N GLU A 222 3.64 -29.67 29.28
CA GLU A 222 2.74 -30.65 28.66
C GLU A 222 1.36 -30.69 29.34
N ARG A 223 0.70 -29.54 29.51
CA ARG A 223 -0.70 -29.49 29.95
C ARG A 223 -1.53 -28.58 29.07
N GLY A 224 -1.92 -29.11 27.92
CA GLY A 224 -2.88 -28.48 27.02
C GLY A 224 -2.81 -29.03 25.61
N LEU A 225 -3.11 -30.32 25.45
CA LEU A 225 -3.18 -31.01 24.16
C LEU A 225 -4.12 -30.29 23.18
N VAL A 226 -3.58 -29.78 22.07
CA VAL A 226 -4.33 -29.62 20.82
C VAL A 226 -3.59 -30.40 19.74
N SER A 227 -4.28 -31.37 19.17
CA SER A 227 -3.74 -32.43 18.31
C SER A 227 -3.01 -31.90 17.06
N SER A 228 -1.86 -32.53 16.77
CA SER A 228 -0.95 -32.43 15.61
C SER A 228 -1.62 -32.47 14.21
N ALA A 229 -2.93 -32.68 14.13
CA ALA A 229 -3.68 -32.81 12.88
C ALA A 229 -3.96 -31.50 12.11
N VAL A 230 -3.78 -30.32 12.71
CA VAL A 230 -4.10 -29.04 12.04
C VAL A 230 -2.91 -28.45 11.26
N PHE A 231 -1.67 -28.78 11.63
CA PHE A 231 -0.49 -28.16 11.04
C PHE A 231 -0.04 -28.79 9.71
N LYS A 232 -0.34 -30.08 9.47
CA LYS A 232 0.01 -30.76 8.20
C LYS A 232 -0.80 -30.29 6.99
N THR A 233 -1.94 -29.63 7.19
CA THR A 233 -2.84 -29.22 6.09
C THR A 233 -2.41 -27.90 5.43
N VAL A 234 -1.74 -27.00 6.16
CA VAL A 234 -1.40 -25.66 5.63
C VAL A 234 -0.08 -25.64 4.84
N CYS A 235 0.89 -26.49 5.17
CA CYS A 235 2.17 -26.53 4.46
C CYS A 235 2.37 -27.73 3.52
N GLY A 236 1.54 -28.79 3.62
CA GLY A 236 1.66 -29.98 2.78
C GLY A 236 1.05 -29.86 1.37
N ALA A 237 0.13 -28.92 1.16
CA ALA A 237 -0.68 -28.82 -0.07
C ALA A 237 -0.02 -28.03 -1.22
N LEU A 238 1.14 -27.40 -0.99
CA LEU A 238 1.80 -26.53 -1.99
C LEU A 238 3.00 -27.17 -2.70
N LEU A 239 3.37 -28.41 -2.41
CA LEU A 239 4.59 -29.02 -2.96
C LEU A 239 4.41 -30.34 -3.72
N ARG A 240 3.20 -30.81 -3.99
CA ARG A 240 3.00 -32.01 -4.84
C ARG A 240 1.71 -31.94 -5.67
N ARG A 241 1.81 -31.49 -6.93
CA ARG A 241 1.47 -32.32 -8.12
C ARG A 241 1.54 -31.56 -9.46
N PRO A 242 2.07 -32.21 -10.53
CA PRO A 242 2.02 -31.74 -11.91
C PRO A 242 0.74 -32.18 -12.62
N GLY A 243 0.25 -31.36 -13.57
CA GLY A 243 -0.60 -31.76 -14.68
C GLY A 243 -2.12 -31.93 -14.43
N TRP A 244 -2.88 -31.00 -15.00
CA TRP A 244 -4.26 -31.13 -15.54
C TRP A 244 -5.44 -31.45 -14.59
N VAL A 245 -6.53 -30.66 -14.67
CA VAL A 245 -7.82 -31.06 -15.30
C VAL A 245 -8.64 -29.81 -15.74
N ARG A 246 -9.02 -29.87 -17.02
CA ARG A 246 -10.14 -29.27 -17.78
C ARG A 246 -11.25 -28.52 -16.98
N PHE A 247 -11.52 -27.29 -17.40
CA PHE A 247 -12.68 -26.47 -17.03
C PHE A 247 -13.99 -26.98 -17.66
N PRO A 248 -15.13 -26.96 -16.94
CA PRO A 248 -16.44 -26.84 -17.56
C PRO A 248 -16.85 -25.36 -17.66
N SER A 249 -17.28 -24.96 -18.85
CA SER A 249 -17.84 -23.65 -19.19
C SER A 249 -19.26 -23.52 -18.64
N ILE A 250 -19.54 -22.50 -17.82
CA ILE A 250 -20.91 -22.06 -17.45
C ILE A 250 -20.93 -20.51 -17.35
N PRO A 251 -22.00 -19.83 -17.81
CA PRO A 251 -21.93 -18.49 -18.38
C PRO A 251 -22.05 -17.37 -17.35
N ALA A 252 -21.45 -16.23 -17.70
CA ALA A 252 -21.50 -14.99 -16.93
C ALA A 252 -22.82 -14.25 -17.14
N SER A 253 -23.50 -13.98 -16.03
CA SER A 253 -24.47 -12.89 -15.92
C SER A 253 -24.26 -12.21 -14.56
N PHE A 254 -23.46 -11.13 -14.55
CA PHE A 254 -23.43 -10.16 -13.46
C PHE A 254 -23.84 -8.80 -14.03
N PRO A 255 -24.69 -8.03 -13.32
CA PRO A 255 -25.06 -6.69 -13.76
C PRO A 255 -23.85 -5.77 -13.69
N ALA A 256 -23.61 -5.07 -14.80
CA ALA A 256 -22.62 -4.02 -14.92
C ALA A 256 -23.14 -2.76 -14.22
N ASP A 257 -22.45 -2.30 -13.18
CA ASP A 257 -22.11 -0.87 -13.03
C ASP A 257 -21.05 -0.69 -11.94
N ASP A 258 -19.82 -0.41 -12.35
CA ASP A 258 -18.81 0.37 -11.61
C ASP A 258 -17.53 0.42 -12.47
N SER A 259 -17.65 1.01 -13.66
CA SER A 259 -16.49 1.41 -14.46
C SER A 259 -16.03 2.77 -13.98
N GLN A 260 -14.98 2.80 -13.15
CA GLN A 260 -14.14 3.98 -13.01
C GLN A 260 -13.28 4.09 -14.26
N ASP A 261 -13.78 4.89 -15.21
CA ASP A 261 -13.13 5.18 -16.48
C ASP A 261 -12.13 6.33 -16.26
N ASP A 262 -10.86 5.97 -16.02
CA ASP A 262 -9.73 6.91 -15.98
C ASP A 262 -9.26 7.19 -17.42
N SER A 263 -10.00 8.04 -18.16
CA SER A 263 -9.56 8.54 -19.46
C SER A 263 -9.23 10.04 -19.39
N HIS A 264 -7.93 10.33 -19.37
CA HIS A 264 -7.39 11.65 -19.71
C HIS A 264 -7.73 11.98 -21.17
N SER A 265 -8.69 12.88 -21.40
CA SER A 265 -8.76 13.62 -22.66
C SER A 265 -8.20 15.02 -22.46
N SER A 266 -7.01 15.23 -23.01
CA SER A 266 -6.45 16.55 -23.26
C SER A 266 -7.39 17.31 -24.20
N GLY A 267 -8.08 18.32 -23.70
CA GLY A 267 -8.87 19.24 -24.51
C GLY A 267 -7.97 20.00 -25.47
N ARG A 268 -7.92 19.57 -26.75
CA ARG A 268 -7.57 20.46 -27.85
C ARG A 268 -8.76 21.38 -28.12
N PRO A 269 -8.57 22.70 -28.31
CA PRO A 269 -9.67 23.58 -28.66
C PRO A 269 -10.20 23.24 -30.06
N ARG A 270 -11.52 23.09 -30.19
CA ARG A 270 -12.20 23.00 -31.48
C ARG A 270 -12.18 24.38 -32.12
N THR A 271 -11.40 24.55 -33.18
CA THR A 271 -11.50 25.69 -34.09
C THR A 271 -12.69 25.46 -35.02
N ALA A 272 -13.76 26.24 -34.84
CA ALA A 272 -14.80 26.41 -35.86
C ALA A 272 -14.34 27.53 -36.81
N THR A 273 -14.12 27.19 -38.07
CA THR A 273 -13.90 28.15 -39.17
C THR A 273 -15.25 28.53 -39.77
N ASP A 274 -15.59 29.82 -39.73
CA ASP A 274 -16.60 30.39 -40.62
C ASP A 274 -15.99 30.84 -41.95
N ALA A 275 -16.86 30.96 -42.95
CA ALA A 275 -16.52 31.32 -44.32
C ALA A 275 -16.19 32.82 -44.45
N SER A 276 -15.09 33.29 -43.86
CA SER A 276 -14.60 34.66 -44.11
C SER A 276 -13.10 34.92 -43.84
N GLY A 277 -12.34 33.97 -43.31
CA GLY A 277 -10.87 33.94 -43.43
C GLY A 277 -10.10 35.18 -42.96
N ARG A 278 -10.42 35.78 -41.79
CA ARG A 278 -9.53 36.76 -41.12
C ARG A 278 -9.53 36.63 -39.60
N ALA A 279 -8.32 36.56 -39.02
CA ALA A 279 -8.07 36.57 -37.58
C ALA A 279 -8.10 38.00 -37.00
N ARG A 280 -8.68 38.17 -35.80
CA ARG A 280 -8.45 39.34 -34.92
C ARG A 280 -8.03 38.89 -33.53
N LEU A 281 -6.92 39.46 -33.06
CA LEU A 281 -6.38 39.37 -31.70
C LEU A 281 -7.20 40.23 -30.75
N PHE A 282 -7.56 39.71 -29.57
CA PHE A 282 -7.73 40.51 -28.36
C PHE A 282 -7.26 39.74 -27.12
N ALA A 283 -6.61 40.50 -26.23
CA ALA A 283 -5.89 40.07 -25.04
C ALA A 283 -6.81 39.76 -23.84
N THR A 284 -6.40 38.81 -23.00
CA THR A 284 -6.01 39.00 -21.58
C THR A 284 -5.21 37.78 -21.12
#